data_AF-A0A952UUF4-F1
#
_entry.id   AF-A0A952UUF4-F1
#
_cell.length_a   1.000
_cell.length_b   1.000
_cell.length_c   1.000
_cell.angle_alpha   90.00
_cell.angle_beta   90.00
_cell.angle_gamma   90.00
#
_symmetry.space_group_name_H-M   'P 1'
#
loop_
_entity.id
_entity.type
_entity.pdbx_description
1 polymer ?
#
loop_
_entity_poly.entity_id
_entity_poly.type
_entity_poly.pdbx_seq_one_letter_code
_entity_poly.pdbx_strand_id
1 'polypeptide(L)'
;MWLLPPMPIDTVVQLASDTSVRPEVCRGRSARAALWPPDGAPSRVEYCRWLARGYSALERDPLGALALADRATARFRGDAASRWLAGQALTALGRYAEADARFREATRMAPLGPSGAAPLQDLARAAAMTGDSARAAEAYGRLLARAGALAAEARRQAAPVEAALAQMNAGELDRALGTLQSRGEGRGVRAPGWEAYLQGALGLAYSRAGREPEAQGALRDVGTSVLSLHLATLREGGAPARGLPVIPEADLHALLGMLSEDRAERAQHWRRYLELVPEGAPTRAHAAERAR
;
A
#
# COMPACT_ATOMS: atom_id res chain seq x y z
N MET A 1 34.03 22.28 -21.50
CA MET A 1 33.11 22.28 -20.34
C MET A 1 32.06 23.33 -20.60
N TRP A 2 30.92 22.96 -21.21
CA TRP A 2 29.86 23.91 -21.54
C TRP A 2 28.98 24.12 -20.31
N LEU A 3 29.09 25.30 -19.70
CA LEU A 3 28.16 25.75 -18.67
C LEU A 3 26.82 26.06 -19.36
N LEU A 4 25.80 25.25 -19.09
CA LEU A 4 24.43 25.57 -19.48
C LEU A 4 24.05 26.92 -18.84
N PRO A 5 23.38 27.82 -19.59
CA PRO A 5 22.91 29.08 -19.02
C PRO A 5 21.93 28.79 -17.88
N PRO A 6 21.92 29.62 -16.80
CA PRO A 6 20.97 29.45 -15.71
C PRO A 6 19.55 29.55 -16.27
N MET A 7 18.73 28.53 -16.02
CA MET A 7 17.34 28.55 -16.45
C MET A 7 16.60 29.72 -15.80
N PRO A 8 15.67 30.38 -16.51
CA PRO A 8 14.80 31.38 -15.92
C PRO A 8 14.07 30.79 -14.71
N ILE A 9 13.95 31.56 -13.62
CA ILE A 9 13.27 31.12 -12.39
C ILE A 9 11.84 30.67 -12.70
N ASP A 10 11.14 31.34 -13.61
CA ASP A 10 9.80 30.95 -14.05
C ASP A 10 9.78 29.56 -14.71
N THR A 11 10.80 29.21 -15.50
CA THR A 11 10.93 27.88 -16.11
C THR A 11 11.17 26.80 -15.04
N VAL A 12 12.04 27.07 -14.06
CA VAL A 12 12.31 26.16 -12.93
C VAL A 12 11.04 25.95 -12.09
N VAL A 13 10.28 27.01 -11.83
CA VAL A 13 9.04 26.93 -11.04
C VAL A 13 7.91 26.26 -11.83
N GLN A 14 7.82 26.45 -13.14
CA GLN A 14 6.87 25.73 -13.99
C GLN A 14 7.16 24.23 -13.98
N LEU A 15 8.43 23.82 -14.17
CA LEU A 15 8.86 22.42 -14.06
C LEU A 15 8.61 21.83 -12.67
N ALA A 16 8.80 22.60 -11.60
CA ALA A 16 8.46 22.18 -10.23
C ALA A 16 6.94 22.10 -9.97
N SER A 17 6.14 22.91 -10.67
CA SER A 17 4.67 22.90 -10.61
C SER A 17 4.08 21.72 -11.40
N ASP A 18 4.65 21.39 -12.56
CA ASP A 18 4.23 20.27 -13.40
C ASP A 18 4.60 18.91 -12.80
N THR A 19 5.65 18.88 -11.97
CA THR A 19 6.00 17.72 -11.14
C THR A 19 5.34 17.74 -9.76
N SER A 20 4.57 18.79 -9.45
CA SER A 20 3.88 18.94 -8.17
C SER A 20 2.72 17.96 -8.04
N VAL A 21 2.64 17.29 -6.90
CA VAL A 21 1.49 16.45 -6.50
C VAL A 21 0.24 17.32 -6.23
N ARG A 22 0.35 18.65 -6.34
CA ARG A 22 -0.78 19.57 -6.17
C ARG A 22 -1.83 19.39 -7.28
N PRO A 23 -3.12 19.47 -6.92
CA PRO A 23 -4.21 19.50 -7.90
C PRO A 23 -4.01 20.65 -8.89
N GLU A 24 -4.47 20.49 -10.12
CA GLU A 24 -4.42 21.55 -11.14
C GLU A 24 -5.07 22.85 -10.63
N VAL A 25 -6.16 22.74 -9.89
CA VAL A 25 -6.87 23.86 -9.26
C VAL A 25 -6.00 24.64 -8.25
N CYS A 26 -4.92 24.04 -7.77
CA CYS A 26 -3.96 24.64 -6.85
C CYS A 26 -2.61 25.03 -7.50
N ARG A 27 -2.45 24.83 -8.82
CA ARG A 27 -1.24 25.26 -9.53
C ARG A 27 -1.37 26.73 -9.93
N GLY A 28 -0.38 27.53 -9.52
CA GLY A 28 -0.22 28.91 -9.99
C GLY A 28 0.36 28.96 -11.39
N ARG A 29 0.02 30.00 -12.18
CA ARG A 29 0.50 30.18 -13.56
C ARG A 29 1.84 30.94 -13.70
N SER A 30 2.51 31.32 -12.59
CA SER A 30 3.77 32.07 -12.60
C SER A 30 4.58 31.89 -11.32
N ALA A 31 5.88 32.25 -11.28
CA ALA A 31 6.71 32.10 -10.07
C ALA A 31 6.20 32.90 -8.85
N ARG A 32 5.56 34.06 -9.07
CA ARG A 32 4.88 34.83 -8.01
C ARG A 32 3.52 34.23 -7.60
N ALA A 33 2.84 33.54 -8.52
CA ALA A 33 1.56 32.89 -8.27
C ALA A 33 1.70 31.42 -7.84
N ALA A 34 2.90 30.84 -7.83
CA ALA A 34 3.15 29.40 -7.64
C ALA A 34 2.60 28.81 -6.32
N LEU A 35 2.23 29.67 -5.37
CA LEU A 35 1.64 29.29 -4.10
C LEU A 35 0.11 29.34 -4.07
N TRP A 36 -0.55 30.04 -5.00
CA TRP A 36 -1.99 30.34 -4.92
C TRP A 36 -2.71 30.26 -6.27
N PRO A 37 -4.04 30.04 -6.28
CA PRO A 37 -4.80 29.93 -7.51
C PRO A 37 -4.75 31.21 -8.35
N PRO A 38 -4.78 31.10 -9.69
CA PRO A 38 -4.58 32.24 -10.59
C PRO A 38 -5.68 33.31 -10.51
N ASP A 39 -6.88 32.97 -10.03
CA ASP A 39 -8.01 33.87 -9.85
C ASP A 39 -8.13 34.42 -8.42
N GLY A 40 -7.30 33.95 -7.47
CA GLY A 40 -7.29 34.42 -6.09
C GLY A 40 -8.59 34.20 -5.32
N ALA A 41 -9.53 33.39 -5.85
CA ALA A 41 -10.83 33.18 -5.24
C ALA A 41 -10.66 32.69 -3.78
N PRO A 42 -11.19 33.39 -2.76
CA PRO A 42 -10.95 33.06 -1.35
C PRO A 42 -11.27 31.60 -1.01
N SER A 43 -12.33 31.07 -1.62
CA SER A 43 -12.75 29.68 -1.54
C SER A 43 -11.68 28.66 -1.92
N ARG A 44 -10.94 28.95 -2.98
CA ARG A 44 -9.94 28.07 -3.57
C ARG A 44 -8.59 28.21 -2.86
N VAL A 45 -8.28 29.43 -2.41
CA VAL A 45 -7.13 29.69 -1.52
C VAL A 45 -7.26 28.86 -0.24
N GLU A 46 -8.43 28.87 0.41
CA GLU A 46 -8.70 28.06 1.60
C GLU A 46 -8.60 26.56 1.33
N TYR A 47 -9.20 26.09 0.23
CA TYR A 47 -9.13 24.70 -0.23
C TYR A 47 -7.68 24.23 -0.37
N CYS A 48 -6.86 24.94 -1.14
CA CYS A 48 -5.47 24.57 -1.39
C CYS A 48 -4.63 24.65 -0.11
N ARG A 49 -4.93 25.59 0.79
CA ARG A 49 -4.29 25.67 2.12
C ARG A 49 -4.61 24.47 2.98
N TRP A 50 -5.86 24.01 3.03
CA TRP A 50 -6.23 22.82 3.80
C TRP A 50 -5.60 21.56 3.24
N LEU A 51 -5.58 21.38 1.92
CA LEU A 51 -4.87 20.27 1.30
C LEU A 51 -3.38 20.27 1.65
N ALA A 52 -2.70 21.40 1.45
CA ALA A 52 -1.27 21.49 1.73
C ALA A 52 -0.96 21.16 3.20
N ARG A 53 -1.73 21.72 4.15
CA ARG A 53 -1.59 21.42 5.58
C ARG A 53 -1.88 19.95 5.87
N GLY A 54 -2.90 19.38 5.25
CA GLY A 54 -3.28 17.98 5.44
C GLY A 54 -2.17 17.03 4.99
N TYR A 55 -1.64 17.22 3.78
CA TYR A 55 -0.52 16.42 3.28
C TYR A 55 0.73 16.55 4.16
N SER A 56 1.04 17.74 4.68
CA SER A 56 2.16 17.93 5.61
C SER A 56 1.92 17.35 7.02
N ALA A 57 0.66 17.08 7.39
CA ALA A 57 0.28 16.51 8.67
C ALA A 57 0.16 14.98 8.63
N LEU A 58 -0.03 14.36 7.46
CA LEU A 58 -0.36 12.93 7.30
C LEU A 58 0.43 11.97 8.20
N GLU A 59 1.74 12.11 8.29
CA GLU A 59 2.58 11.18 9.06
C GLU A 59 2.55 11.41 10.58
N ARG A 60 2.26 12.63 11.02
CA ARG A 60 2.34 13.04 12.43
C ARG A 60 0.97 13.17 13.10
N ASP A 61 -0.03 13.56 12.33
CA ASP A 61 -1.40 13.81 12.77
C ASP A 61 -2.39 13.39 11.67
N PRO A 62 -2.59 12.07 11.49
CA PRO A 62 -3.52 11.57 10.48
C PRO A 62 -4.98 11.93 10.78
N LEU A 63 -5.37 12.09 12.06
CA LEU A 63 -6.71 12.57 12.43
C LEU A 63 -6.92 14.02 11.97
N GLY A 64 -5.97 14.92 12.23
CA GLY A 64 -6.02 16.29 11.76
C GLY A 64 -5.96 16.39 10.23
N ALA A 65 -5.16 15.55 9.58
CA ALA A 65 -5.13 15.46 8.11
C ALA A 65 -6.50 15.07 7.54
N LEU A 66 -7.19 14.10 8.15
CA LEU A 66 -8.55 13.70 7.78
C LEU A 66 -9.55 14.86 7.95
N ALA A 67 -9.50 15.57 9.08
CA ALA A 67 -10.38 16.72 9.32
C ALA A 67 -10.15 17.86 8.30
N LEU A 68 -8.90 18.07 7.88
CA LEU A 68 -8.56 19.03 6.81
C LEU A 68 -9.08 18.56 5.44
N ALA A 69 -9.00 17.27 5.16
CA ALA A 69 -9.56 16.68 3.94
C ALA A 69 -11.08 16.87 3.88
N ASP A 70 -11.81 16.60 4.98
CA ASP A 70 -13.26 16.79 5.05
C ASP A 70 -13.68 18.24 4.83
N ARG A 71 -12.95 19.21 5.42
CA ARG A 71 -13.16 20.64 5.15
C ARG A 71 -12.93 20.98 3.68
N ALA A 72 -11.87 20.44 3.09
CA ALA A 72 -11.57 20.62 1.67
C ALA A 72 -12.67 20.04 0.77
N THR A 73 -13.15 18.82 1.04
CA THR A 73 -14.26 18.19 0.31
C THR A 73 -15.57 18.96 0.45
N ALA A 74 -15.90 19.45 1.66
CA ALA A 74 -17.10 20.24 1.87
C ALA A 74 -17.11 21.54 1.06
N ARG A 75 -15.93 22.14 0.87
CA ARG A 75 -15.75 23.39 0.12
C ARG A 75 -15.68 23.20 -1.39
N PHE A 76 -15.01 22.15 -1.85
CA PHE A 76 -14.83 21.85 -3.26
C PHE A 76 -15.08 20.36 -3.52
N ARG A 77 -16.36 20.03 -3.77
CA ARG A 77 -16.83 18.64 -3.92
C ARG A 77 -16.30 17.93 -5.17
N GLY A 78 -15.85 18.70 -6.17
CA GLY A 78 -15.49 18.24 -7.51
C GLY A 78 -14.02 17.84 -7.72
N ASP A 79 -13.19 17.77 -6.67
CA ASP A 79 -11.79 17.34 -6.81
C ASP A 79 -11.51 15.97 -6.16
N ALA A 80 -10.69 15.18 -6.82
CA ALA A 80 -10.22 13.88 -6.37
C ALA A 80 -9.20 14.01 -5.22
N ALA A 81 -8.42 15.10 -5.16
CA ALA A 81 -7.29 15.19 -4.24
C ALA A 81 -7.68 15.23 -2.77
N SER A 82 -8.78 15.91 -2.40
CA SER A 82 -9.30 15.86 -1.03
C SER A 82 -9.68 14.44 -0.61
N ARG A 83 -10.20 13.63 -1.54
CA ARG A 83 -10.54 12.22 -1.30
C ARG A 83 -9.31 11.32 -1.23
N TRP A 84 -8.29 11.58 -2.06
CA TRP A 84 -6.98 10.93 -1.95
C TRP A 84 -6.37 11.19 -0.56
N LEU A 85 -6.36 12.46 -0.12
CA LEU A 85 -5.86 12.83 1.21
C LEU A 85 -6.66 12.13 2.33
N ALA A 86 -7.99 12.12 2.25
CA ALA A 86 -8.84 11.42 3.21
C ALA A 86 -8.55 9.91 3.25
N GLY A 87 -8.41 9.27 2.08
CA GLY A 87 -8.05 7.85 1.97
C GLY A 87 -6.72 7.54 2.62
N GLN A 88 -5.68 8.34 2.35
CA GLN A 88 -4.36 8.16 2.97
C GLN A 88 -4.40 8.35 4.49
N ALA A 89 -5.11 9.37 4.97
CA ALA A 89 -5.29 9.60 6.39
C ALA A 89 -6.00 8.43 7.08
N LEU A 90 -7.07 7.90 6.47
CA LEU A 90 -7.80 6.73 6.97
C LEU A 90 -6.94 5.46 6.96
N THR A 91 -6.12 5.25 5.92
CA THR A 91 -5.13 4.15 5.89
C THR A 91 -4.12 4.27 7.03
N ALA A 92 -3.61 5.48 7.30
CA ALA A 92 -2.70 5.72 8.41
C ALA A 92 -3.34 5.50 9.79
N LEU A 93 -4.66 5.60 9.88
CA LEU A 93 -5.47 5.30 11.08
C LEU A 93 -5.89 3.82 11.18
N GLY A 94 -5.52 2.97 10.21
CA GLY A 94 -5.99 1.57 10.15
C GLY A 94 -7.45 1.40 9.76
N ARG A 95 -8.15 2.47 9.36
CA ARG A 95 -9.58 2.47 8.97
C ARG A 95 -9.74 2.10 7.50
N TYR A 96 -9.30 0.88 7.14
CA TYR A 96 -9.14 0.47 5.74
C TYR A 96 -10.45 0.45 4.92
N ALA A 97 -11.57 0.03 5.50
CA ALA A 97 -12.86 0.01 4.80
C ALA A 97 -13.32 1.42 4.38
N GLU A 98 -13.13 2.40 5.27
CA GLU A 98 -13.45 3.80 4.97
C GLU A 98 -12.43 4.41 4.00
N ALA A 99 -11.14 4.10 4.18
CA ALA A 99 -10.09 4.53 3.27
C ALA A 99 -10.41 4.06 1.84
N ASP A 100 -10.81 2.81 1.71
CA ASP A 100 -11.11 2.18 0.43
C ASP A 100 -12.29 2.84 -0.28
N ALA A 101 -13.34 3.19 0.48
CA ALA A 101 -14.46 3.97 -0.05
C ALA A 101 -13.99 5.32 -0.60
N ARG A 102 -13.12 6.04 0.12
CA ARG A 102 -12.57 7.34 -0.35
C ARG A 102 -11.70 7.18 -1.58
N PHE A 103 -10.88 6.14 -1.65
CA PHE A 103 -10.08 5.85 -2.85
C PHE A 103 -10.95 5.50 -4.06
N ARG A 104 -12.03 4.71 -3.90
CA ARG A 104 -12.97 4.44 -5.01
C ARG A 104 -13.65 5.72 -5.50
N GLU A 105 -14.05 6.62 -4.61
CA GLU A 105 -14.55 7.93 -5.02
C GLU A 105 -13.49 8.74 -5.79
N ALA A 106 -12.26 8.79 -5.28
CA ALA A 106 -11.17 9.53 -5.89
C ALA A 106 -10.82 8.99 -7.29
N THR A 107 -10.76 7.67 -7.46
CA THR A 107 -10.51 7.00 -8.75
C THR A 107 -11.64 7.23 -9.75
N ARG A 108 -12.91 7.26 -9.32
CA ARG A 108 -14.05 7.60 -10.22
C ARG A 108 -13.92 9.02 -10.79
N MET A 109 -13.36 9.94 -10.01
CA MET A 109 -13.17 11.33 -10.42
C MET A 109 -11.90 11.54 -11.25
N ALA A 110 -10.85 10.79 -10.95
CA ALA A 110 -9.57 10.83 -11.66
C ALA A 110 -9.09 9.39 -11.94
N PRO A 111 -9.49 8.78 -13.06
CA PRO A 111 -9.19 7.37 -13.36
C PRO A 111 -7.71 7.03 -13.44
N LEU A 112 -6.88 7.99 -13.87
CA LEU A 112 -5.42 7.83 -13.89
C LEU A 112 -4.83 7.70 -12.47
N GLY A 113 -5.58 8.05 -11.43
CA GLY A 113 -5.17 7.96 -10.03
C GLY A 113 -4.00 8.89 -9.68
N PRO A 114 -3.40 8.72 -8.50
CA PRO A 114 -2.28 9.54 -8.07
C PRO A 114 -1.01 9.09 -8.80
N SER A 115 -0.16 10.06 -9.15
CA SER A 115 1.16 9.80 -9.72
C SER A 115 2.19 9.37 -8.65
N GLY A 116 1.94 9.71 -7.38
CA GLY A 116 2.85 9.46 -6.27
C GLY A 116 2.85 8.01 -5.77
N ALA A 117 4.02 7.52 -5.34
CA ALA A 117 4.19 6.17 -4.83
C ALA A 117 3.47 5.92 -3.48
N ALA A 118 3.52 6.85 -2.53
CA ALA A 118 2.87 6.67 -1.23
C ALA A 118 1.34 6.50 -1.32
N PRO A 119 0.59 7.37 -2.06
CA PRO A 119 -0.84 7.15 -2.27
C PRO A 119 -1.18 5.81 -2.95
N LEU A 120 -0.35 5.33 -3.88
CA LEU A 120 -0.54 4.02 -4.52
C LEU A 120 -0.41 2.88 -3.50
N GLN A 121 0.57 2.95 -2.60
CA GLN A 121 0.70 1.96 -1.54
C GLN A 121 -0.48 1.99 -0.58
N ASP A 122 -0.94 3.19 -0.19
CA ASP A 122 -2.05 3.34 0.76
C ASP A 122 -3.38 2.82 0.16
N LEU A 123 -3.60 3.03 -1.15
CA LEU A 123 -4.74 2.44 -1.87
C LEU A 123 -4.60 0.92 -1.96
N ALA A 124 -3.43 0.41 -2.32
CA ALA A 124 -3.22 -1.02 -2.48
C ALA A 124 -3.47 -1.77 -1.17
N ARG A 125 -3.02 -1.21 -0.04
CA ARG A 125 -3.31 -1.71 1.31
C ARG A 125 -4.80 -1.68 1.62
N ALA A 126 -5.48 -0.56 1.39
CA ALA A 126 -6.92 -0.46 1.65
C ALA A 126 -7.72 -1.47 0.81
N ALA A 127 -7.37 -1.64 -0.47
CA ALA A 127 -7.97 -2.64 -1.34
C ALA A 127 -7.71 -4.08 -0.84
N ALA A 128 -6.46 -4.40 -0.45
CA ALA A 128 -6.11 -5.71 0.08
C ALA A 128 -6.87 -6.04 1.37
N MET A 129 -6.92 -5.09 2.31
CA MET A 129 -7.61 -5.25 3.60
C MET A 129 -9.13 -5.36 3.48
N THR A 130 -9.70 -4.97 2.34
CA THR A 130 -11.14 -5.11 2.03
C THR A 130 -11.45 -6.28 1.10
N GLY A 131 -10.45 -7.11 0.79
CA GLY A 131 -10.61 -8.31 -0.05
C GLY A 131 -10.64 -8.05 -1.56
N ASP A 132 -10.36 -6.82 -2.00
CA ASP A 132 -10.30 -6.46 -3.43
C ASP A 132 -8.89 -6.72 -3.99
N SER A 133 -8.53 -8.01 -4.09
CA SER A 133 -7.19 -8.45 -4.45
C SER A 133 -6.76 -8.03 -5.85
N ALA A 134 -7.68 -7.95 -6.80
CA ALA A 134 -7.38 -7.51 -8.16
C ALA A 134 -6.94 -6.04 -8.19
N ARG A 135 -7.70 -5.14 -7.54
CA ARG A 135 -7.32 -3.73 -7.46
C ARG A 135 -6.06 -3.51 -6.62
N ALA A 136 -5.87 -4.31 -5.57
CA ALA A 136 -4.62 -4.28 -4.80
C ALA A 136 -3.41 -4.66 -5.67
N ALA A 137 -3.50 -5.77 -6.42
CA ALA A 137 -2.44 -6.24 -7.31
C ALA A 137 -2.10 -5.21 -8.40
N GLU A 138 -3.10 -4.58 -9.01
CA GLU A 138 -2.92 -3.52 -10.00
C GLU A 138 -2.16 -2.33 -9.41
N ALA A 139 -2.61 -1.83 -8.25
CA ALA A 139 -2.01 -0.70 -7.57
C ALA A 139 -0.57 -0.98 -7.12
N TYR A 140 -0.30 -2.17 -6.60
CA TYR A 140 1.05 -2.62 -6.29
C TYR A 140 1.92 -2.74 -7.55
N GLY A 141 1.37 -3.21 -8.68
CA GLY A 141 2.08 -3.22 -9.96
C GLY A 141 2.53 -1.83 -10.38
N ARG A 142 1.64 -0.84 -10.26
CA ARG A 142 1.96 0.58 -10.51
C ARG A 142 2.98 1.12 -9.51
N LEU A 143 2.89 0.73 -8.24
CA LEU A 143 3.83 1.12 -7.20
C LEU A 143 5.24 0.58 -7.47
N LEU A 144 5.36 -0.71 -7.79
CA LEU A 144 6.65 -1.39 -7.96
C LEU A 144 7.44 -0.81 -9.14
N ALA A 145 6.76 -0.38 -10.21
CA ALA A 145 7.37 0.39 -11.31
C ALA A 145 7.98 1.73 -10.86
N ARG A 146 7.65 2.20 -9.66
CA ARG A 146 8.06 3.49 -9.07
C ARG A 146 8.66 3.32 -7.66
N ALA A 147 9.05 2.11 -7.28
CA ALA A 147 9.39 1.80 -5.89
C ALA A 147 10.54 2.65 -5.33
N GLY A 148 11.48 3.09 -6.18
CA GLY A 148 12.57 3.99 -5.79
C GLY A 148 12.10 5.37 -5.31
N ALA A 149 10.87 5.79 -5.65
CA ALA A 149 10.28 7.06 -5.26
C ALA A 149 9.56 7.02 -3.89
N LEU A 150 9.41 5.85 -3.27
CA LEU A 150 8.96 5.78 -1.88
C LEU A 150 10.04 6.37 -0.99
N ALA A 151 9.75 7.41 -0.21
CA ALA A 151 10.76 8.06 0.64
C ALA A 151 11.23 7.17 1.79
N ALA A 152 10.31 6.48 2.46
CA ALA A 152 10.61 5.63 3.62
C ALA A 152 11.14 4.25 3.20
N GLU A 153 12.36 3.91 3.64
CA GLU A 153 12.97 2.60 3.40
C GLU A 153 12.08 1.45 3.86
N ALA A 154 11.46 1.58 5.03
CA ALA A 154 10.60 0.55 5.58
C ALA A 154 9.36 0.27 4.68
N ARG A 155 8.84 1.31 4.00
CA ARG A 155 7.78 1.14 3.00
C ARG A 155 8.29 0.45 1.73
N ARG A 156 9.52 0.73 1.31
CA ARG A 156 10.18 0.06 0.18
C ARG A 156 10.39 -1.42 0.44
N GLN A 157 10.74 -1.78 1.67
CA GLN A 157 10.91 -3.17 2.09
C GLN A 157 9.56 -3.89 2.15
N ALA A 158 8.54 -3.29 2.79
CA ALA A 158 7.19 -3.85 2.92
C ALA A 158 6.51 -4.15 1.57
N ALA A 159 6.61 -3.23 0.61
CA ALA A 159 5.79 -3.24 -0.60
C ALA A 159 5.87 -4.53 -1.45
N PRO A 160 7.04 -5.15 -1.71
CA PRO A 160 7.13 -6.42 -2.43
C PRO A 160 6.37 -7.58 -1.80
N VAL A 161 6.43 -7.74 -0.47
CA VAL A 161 5.70 -8.82 0.21
C VAL A 161 4.20 -8.59 0.12
N GLU A 162 3.75 -7.37 0.42
CA GLU A 162 2.33 -7.02 0.31
C GLU A 162 1.81 -7.19 -1.14
N ALA A 163 2.61 -6.78 -2.13
CA ALA A 163 2.31 -6.93 -3.55
C ALA A 163 2.18 -8.39 -3.97
N ALA A 164 3.11 -9.25 -3.56
CA ALA A 164 3.11 -10.66 -3.92
C ALA A 164 1.90 -11.39 -3.33
N LEU A 165 1.52 -11.10 -2.08
CA LEU A 165 0.32 -11.66 -1.47
C LEU A 165 -0.95 -11.23 -2.24
N ALA A 166 -1.07 -9.94 -2.57
CA ALA A 166 -2.18 -9.44 -3.37
C ALA A 166 -2.23 -10.09 -4.77
N GLN A 167 -1.08 -10.23 -5.44
CA GLN A 167 -0.95 -10.88 -6.74
C GLN A 167 -1.36 -12.35 -6.70
N MET A 168 -0.92 -13.12 -5.70
CA MET A 168 -1.35 -14.51 -5.56
C MET A 168 -2.85 -14.62 -5.34
N ASN A 169 -3.44 -13.74 -4.53
CA ASN A 169 -4.89 -13.72 -4.29
C ASN A 169 -5.68 -13.27 -5.52
N ALA A 170 -5.06 -12.51 -6.43
CA ALA A 170 -5.59 -12.18 -7.75
C ALA A 170 -5.34 -13.27 -8.82
N GLY A 171 -4.65 -14.36 -8.48
CA GLY A 171 -4.29 -15.43 -9.43
C GLY A 171 -3.05 -15.16 -10.28
N GLU A 172 -2.30 -14.09 -10.02
CA GLU A 172 -1.09 -13.69 -10.75
C GLU A 172 0.18 -14.33 -10.15
N LEU A 173 0.22 -15.66 -10.08
CA LEU A 173 1.27 -16.40 -9.34
C LEU A 173 2.69 -16.17 -9.86
N ASP A 174 2.89 -16.17 -11.18
CA ASP A 174 4.21 -15.92 -11.78
C ASP A 174 4.74 -14.52 -11.44
N ARG A 175 3.84 -13.53 -11.41
CA ARG A 175 4.18 -12.16 -11.04
C ARG A 175 4.55 -12.04 -9.56
N ALA A 176 3.86 -12.77 -8.70
CA ALA A 176 4.18 -12.85 -7.27
C ALA A 176 5.57 -13.42 -7.04
N LEU A 177 5.90 -14.53 -7.70
CA LEU A 177 7.24 -15.15 -7.62
C LEU A 177 8.33 -14.18 -8.10
N GLY A 178 8.15 -13.54 -9.26
CA GLY A 178 9.12 -12.55 -9.78
C GLY A 178 9.29 -11.35 -8.85
N THR A 179 8.21 -10.88 -8.22
CA THR A 179 8.24 -9.78 -7.24
C THR A 179 9.06 -10.13 -6.01
N LEU A 180 8.88 -11.33 -5.45
CA LEU A 180 9.62 -11.78 -4.25
C LEU A 180 11.09 -12.06 -4.55
N GLN A 181 11.37 -12.75 -5.67
CA GLN A 181 12.73 -13.15 -6.04
C GLN A 181 13.62 -11.94 -6.36
N SER A 182 13.12 -10.96 -7.12
CA SER A 182 13.89 -9.75 -7.49
C SER A 182 14.27 -8.85 -6.30
N ARG A 183 13.72 -9.11 -5.11
CA ARG A 183 13.89 -8.25 -3.93
C ARG A 183 14.58 -8.94 -2.75
N GLY A 184 14.83 -10.25 -2.83
CA GLY A 184 15.70 -10.97 -1.89
C GLY A 184 17.13 -10.42 -1.85
N GLU A 185 17.56 -9.75 -2.93
CA GLU A 185 18.94 -9.27 -3.14
C GLU A 185 19.23 -7.87 -2.57
N GLY A 186 18.23 -7.18 -2.02
CA GLY A 186 18.39 -5.82 -1.49
C GLY A 186 19.25 -5.78 -0.22
N ARG A 187 20.39 -5.07 -0.28
CA ARG A 187 21.24 -4.75 0.88
C ARG A 187 20.63 -3.58 1.66
N GLY A 188 19.87 -3.88 2.72
CA GLY A 188 19.32 -2.88 3.64
C GLY A 188 19.15 -3.47 5.03
N VAL A 189 19.19 -2.62 6.06
CA VAL A 189 18.86 -3.03 7.43
C VAL A 189 17.38 -3.40 7.44
N ARG A 190 17.09 -4.68 7.74
CA ARG A 190 15.74 -5.24 7.83
C ARG A 190 15.26 -5.15 9.28
N ALA A 191 13.98 -4.86 9.48
CA ALA A 191 13.38 -4.91 10.80
C ALA A 191 13.45 -6.36 11.36
N PRO A 192 13.61 -6.56 12.68
CA PRO A 192 13.50 -7.89 13.28
C PRO A 192 12.18 -8.57 12.89
N GLY A 193 12.24 -9.85 12.54
CA GLY A 193 11.08 -10.63 12.09
C GLY A 193 10.66 -10.40 10.63
N TRP A 194 11.29 -9.47 9.91
CA TRP A 194 11.05 -9.26 8.48
C TRP A 194 11.17 -10.55 7.65
N GLU A 195 12.15 -11.39 7.98
CA GLU A 195 12.44 -12.62 7.24
C GLU A 195 11.25 -13.58 7.22
N ALA A 196 10.46 -13.64 8.31
CA ALA A 196 9.27 -14.49 8.37
C ALA A 196 8.20 -14.09 7.34
N TYR A 197 8.08 -12.80 7.05
CA TYR A 197 7.17 -12.30 6.03
C TYR A 197 7.64 -12.65 4.63
N LEU A 198 8.92 -12.39 4.33
CA LEU A 198 9.50 -12.64 3.01
C LEU A 198 9.52 -14.13 2.70
N GLN A 199 10.09 -14.94 3.58
CA GLN A 199 10.23 -16.38 3.38
C GLN A 199 8.89 -17.11 3.49
N GLY A 200 8.02 -16.68 4.40
CA GLY A 200 6.65 -17.17 4.46
C GLY A 200 5.91 -16.95 3.13
N ALA A 201 5.99 -15.73 2.58
CA ALA A 201 5.35 -15.41 1.30
C ALA A 201 5.98 -16.17 0.12
N LEU A 202 7.30 -16.34 0.11
CA LEU A 202 8.01 -17.11 -0.91
C LEU A 202 7.67 -18.60 -0.85
N GLY A 203 7.65 -19.19 0.35
CA GLY A 203 7.24 -20.56 0.57
C GLY A 203 5.78 -20.81 0.18
N LEU A 204 4.89 -19.88 0.52
CA LEU A 204 3.49 -19.93 0.10
C LEU A 204 3.36 -19.86 -1.44
N ALA A 205 4.09 -18.97 -2.09
CA ALA A 205 4.07 -18.83 -3.55
C ALA A 205 4.61 -20.09 -4.25
N TYR A 206 5.72 -20.65 -3.79
CA TYR A 206 6.24 -21.91 -4.32
C TYR A 206 5.28 -23.07 -4.12
N SER A 207 4.65 -23.18 -2.94
CA SER A 207 3.68 -24.24 -2.69
C SER A 207 2.46 -24.13 -3.61
N ARG A 208 1.93 -22.91 -3.82
CA ARG A 208 0.85 -22.68 -4.79
C ARG A 208 1.25 -23.00 -6.23
N ALA A 209 2.54 -22.94 -6.54
CA ALA A 209 3.09 -23.32 -7.84
C ALA A 209 3.41 -24.82 -7.96
N GLY A 210 3.12 -25.63 -6.92
CA GLY A 210 3.47 -27.05 -6.88
C GLY A 210 4.97 -27.33 -6.69
N ARG A 211 5.76 -26.32 -6.28
CA ARG A 211 7.22 -26.37 -6.10
C ARG A 211 7.57 -26.63 -4.63
N GLU A 212 7.17 -27.79 -4.13
CA GLU A 212 7.31 -28.15 -2.71
C GLU A 212 8.76 -28.16 -2.18
N PRO A 213 9.77 -28.64 -2.92
CA PRO A 213 11.16 -28.58 -2.44
C PRO A 213 11.64 -27.15 -2.20
N GLU A 214 11.31 -26.23 -3.11
CA GLU A 214 11.64 -24.80 -2.96
C GLU A 214 10.81 -24.14 -1.85
N ALA A 215 9.55 -24.54 -1.69
CA ALA A 215 8.72 -24.08 -0.59
C ALA A 215 9.35 -24.47 0.76
N GLN A 216 9.73 -25.74 0.93
CA GLN A 216 10.41 -26.21 2.13
C GLN A 216 11.75 -25.51 2.34
N GLY A 217 12.52 -25.29 1.27
CA GLY A 217 13.79 -24.58 1.32
C GLY A 217 13.66 -23.14 1.81
N ALA A 218 12.65 -22.41 1.34
CA ALA A 218 12.38 -21.03 1.76
C ALA A 218 11.99 -20.95 3.26
N LEU A 219 11.24 -21.93 3.76
CA LEU A 219 10.68 -21.91 5.11
C LEU A 219 11.64 -22.42 6.20
N ARG A 220 12.86 -22.85 5.84
CA ARG A 220 13.83 -23.36 6.82
C ARG A 220 14.21 -22.29 7.83
N ASP A 221 14.19 -22.67 9.11
CA ASP A 221 14.60 -21.82 10.24
C ASP A 221 13.76 -20.53 10.40
N VAL A 222 12.56 -20.50 9.81
CA VAL A 222 11.64 -19.36 9.91
C VAL A 222 10.68 -19.55 11.07
N GLY A 223 10.76 -18.68 12.08
CA GLY A 223 9.85 -18.69 13.23
C GLY A 223 8.50 -18.02 12.95
N THR A 224 7.46 -18.42 13.70
CA THR A 224 6.08 -17.90 13.58
C THR A 224 5.78 -16.69 14.47
N SER A 225 6.58 -16.43 15.51
CA SER A 225 6.21 -15.51 16.60
C SER A 225 5.81 -14.11 16.16
N VAL A 226 6.49 -13.54 15.16
CA VAL A 226 6.18 -12.19 14.65
C VAL A 226 4.85 -12.15 13.88
N LEU A 227 4.51 -13.23 13.17
CA LEU A 227 3.24 -13.35 12.44
C LEU A 227 2.08 -13.57 13.41
N SER A 228 2.30 -14.37 14.47
CA SER A 228 1.31 -14.58 15.53
C SER A 228 1.01 -13.29 16.29
N LEU A 229 2.04 -12.50 16.61
CA LEU A 229 1.86 -11.19 17.23
C LEU A 229 1.12 -10.20 16.31
N HIS A 230 1.43 -10.20 15.01
CA HIS A 230 0.72 -9.37 14.04
C HIS A 230 -0.76 -9.76 13.96
N LEU A 231 -1.07 -11.06 13.88
CA LEU A 231 -2.44 -11.55 13.88
C LEU A 231 -3.20 -11.12 15.14
N ALA A 232 -2.59 -11.23 16.32
CA ALA A 232 -3.19 -10.76 17.57
C ALA A 232 -3.47 -9.25 17.54
N THR A 233 -2.50 -8.46 17.09
CA THR A 233 -2.62 -6.99 16.98
C THR A 233 -3.79 -6.57 16.09
N LEU A 234 -3.95 -7.23 14.93
CA LEU A 234 -5.06 -6.91 14.03
C LEU A 234 -6.43 -7.22 14.65
N ARG A 235 -6.54 -8.32 15.39
CA ARG A 235 -7.80 -8.71 16.05
C ARG A 235 -8.21 -7.76 17.16
N GLU A 236 -7.24 -7.11 17.79
CA GLU A 236 -7.45 -6.05 18.77
C GLU A 236 -7.74 -4.68 18.12
N GLY A 237 -7.80 -4.61 16.78
CA GLY A 237 -7.99 -3.37 16.04
C GLY A 237 -6.75 -2.49 15.97
N GLY A 238 -5.59 -3.04 16.33
CA GLY A 238 -4.29 -2.37 16.24
C GLY A 238 -3.70 -2.40 14.83
N ALA A 239 -2.67 -1.57 14.61
CA ALA A 239 -1.87 -1.58 13.40
C ALA A 239 -0.53 -2.28 13.66
N PRO A 240 0.05 -2.96 12.66
CA PRO A 240 1.36 -3.58 12.81
C PRO A 240 2.45 -2.55 13.12
N ALA A 241 3.55 -3.03 13.73
CA ALA A 241 4.69 -2.20 14.02
C ALA A 241 5.21 -1.49 12.76
N ARG A 242 5.68 -0.25 12.92
CA ARG A 242 6.18 0.56 11.80
C ARG A 242 7.27 -0.19 11.03
N GLY A 243 7.07 -0.30 9.73
CA GLY A 243 8.03 -0.92 8.82
C GLY A 243 7.83 -2.41 8.55
N LEU A 244 6.90 -3.06 9.25
CA LEU A 244 6.43 -4.38 8.86
C LEU A 244 5.38 -4.28 7.74
N PRO A 245 5.20 -5.36 6.95
CA PRO A 245 4.12 -5.44 5.98
C PRO A 245 2.75 -5.29 6.65
N VAL A 246 1.81 -4.65 5.97
CA VAL A 246 0.39 -4.66 6.32
C VAL A 246 -0.27 -5.81 5.56
N ILE A 247 -0.71 -6.85 6.27
CA ILE A 247 -1.18 -8.10 5.68
C ILE A 247 -2.61 -8.40 6.18
N PRO A 248 -3.56 -8.76 5.29
CA PRO A 248 -4.89 -9.19 5.70
C PRO A 248 -4.87 -10.41 6.63
N GLU A 249 -5.88 -10.53 7.52
CA GLU A 249 -5.98 -11.65 8.47
C GLU A 249 -5.91 -13.02 7.76
N ALA A 250 -6.60 -13.15 6.62
CA ALA A 250 -6.55 -14.36 5.82
C ALA A 250 -5.10 -14.71 5.45
N ASP A 251 -4.36 -13.77 4.85
CA ASP A 251 -2.99 -14.03 4.42
C ASP A 251 -2.06 -14.37 5.58
N LEU A 252 -2.24 -13.77 6.77
CA LEU A 252 -1.50 -14.18 7.97
C LEU A 252 -1.77 -15.64 8.35
N HIS A 253 -3.02 -16.10 8.24
CA HIS A 253 -3.33 -17.51 8.46
C HIS A 253 -2.70 -18.42 7.42
N ALA A 254 -2.65 -18.02 6.14
CA ALA A 254 -1.93 -18.81 5.13
C ALA A 254 -0.42 -18.90 5.44
N LEU A 255 0.20 -17.80 5.84
CA LEU A 255 1.62 -17.76 6.22
C LEU A 255 1.91 -18.61 7.46
N LEU A 256 1.10 -18.47 8.52
CA LEU A 256 1.21 -19.30 9.72
C LEU A 256 1.00 -20.78 9.39
N GLY A 257 0.00 -21.11 8.56
CA GLY A 257 -0.23 -22.49 8.11
C GLY A 257 0.93 -23.07 7.30
N MET A 258 1.73 -22.26 6.61
CA MET A 258 2.96 -22.74 5.96
C MET A 258 4.09 -23.02 6.96
N LEU A 259 4.14 -22.26 8.07
CA LEU A 259 5.23 -22.29 9.04
C LEU A 259 4.96 -23.17 10.27
N SER A 260 3.70 -23.54 10.54
CA SER A 260 3.36 -24.40 11.67
C SER A 260 3.90 -25.82 11.50
N GLU A 261 4.69 -26.26 12.47
CA GLU A 261 5.21 -27.62 12.56
C GLU A 261 4.12 -28.61 13.01
N ASP A 262 3.25 -28.18 13.94
CA ASP A 262 2.14 -28.98 14.42
C ASP A 262 1.04 -29.14 13.35
N ARG A 263 0.61 -30.38 13.12
CA ARG A 263 -0.37 -30.71 12.08
C ARG A 263 -1.75 -30.13 12.40
N ALA A 264 -2.16 -30.15 13.67
CA ALA A 264 -3.49 -29.68 14.05
C ALA A 264 -3.59 -28.14 13.96
N GLU A 265 -2.56 -27.43 14.41
CA GLU A 265 -2.41 -25.99 14.26
C GLU A 265 -2.38 -25.58 12.79
N ARG A 266 -1.58 -26.26 11.98
CA ARG A 266 -1.54 -26.07 10.52
C ARG A 266 -2.93 -26.16 9.91
N ALA A 267 -3.65 -27.27 10.17
CA ALA A 267 -4.98 -27.48 9.64
C ALA A 267 -5.99 -26.44 10.16
N GLN A 268 -5.83 -25.93 11.39
CA GLN A 268 -6.65 -24.86 11.94
C GLN A 268 -6.44 -23.54 11.19
N HIS A 269 -5.19 -23.17 10.92
CA HIS A 269 -4.88 -21.97 10.15
C HIS A 269 -5.45 -22.01 8.73
N TRP A 270 -5.33 -23.15 8.03
CA TRP A 270 -5.93 -23.31 6.70
C TRP A 270 -7.46 -23.28 6.71
N ARG A 271 -8.12 -23.85 7.73
CA ARG A 271 -9.57 -23.71 7.90
C ARG A 271 -9.97 -22.25 8.12
N ARG A 272 -9.22 -21.54 8.96
CA ARG A 272 -9.49 -20.11 9.21
C ARG A 272 -9.24 -19.25 7.96
N TYR A 273 -8.24 -19.59 7.15
CA TYR A 273 -8.05 -18.98 5.83
C TYR A 273 -9.30 -19.15 4.94
N LEU A 274 -9.82 -20.37 4.84
CA LEU A 274 -11.00 -20.71 4.03
C LEU A 274 -12.28 -20.01 4.49
N GLU A 275 -12.41 -19.69 5.78
CA GLU A 275 -13.53 -18.91 6.31
C GLU A 275 -13.48 -17.43 5.89
N LEU A 276 -12.28 -16.90 5.66
CA LEU A 276 -12.07 -15.47 5.40
C LEU A 276 -12.00 -15.12 3.91
N VAL A 277 -11.69 -16.08 3.03
CA VAL A 277 -11.56 -15.83 1.59
C VAL A 277 -12.87 -16.13 0.82
N PRO A 278 -13.25 -15.30 -0.19
CA PRO A 278 -14.48 -15.49 -0.96
C PRO A 278 -14.54 -16.84 -1.70
N GLU A 279 -15.73 -17.45 -1.86
CA GLU A 279 -15.92 -18.81 -2.39
C GLU A 279 -15.35 -19.09 -3.79
N GLY A 280 -15.01 -18.06 -4.58
CA GLY A 280 -14.35 -18.20 -5.89
C GLY A 280 -12.86 -17.82 -5.93
N ALA A 281 -12.23 -17.56 -4.78
CA ALA A 281 -10.84 -17.11 -4.78
C ALA A 281 -9.89 -18.19 -5.37
N PRO A 282 -8.94 -17.82 -6.25
CA PRO A 282 -8.02 -18.76 -6.92
C PRO A 282 -7.24 -19.66 -5.97
N THR A 283 -7.07 -19.21 -4.73
CA THR A 283 -6.25 -19.83 -3.69
C THR A 283 -7.00 -20.86 -2.84
N ARG A 284 -8.32 -21.00 -2.99
CA ARG A 284 -9.13 -21.90 -2.14
C ARG A 284 -8.83 -23.37 -2.35
N ALA A 285 -8.58 -23.82 -3.59
CA ALA A 285 -8.28 -25.21 -3.87
C ALA A 285 -7.01 -25.67 -3.12
N HIS A 286 -5.93 -24.89 -3.24
CA HIS A 286 -4.68 -25.10 -2.50
C HIS A 286 -4.90 -25.13 -0.98
N ALA A 287 -5.66 -24.18 -0.44
CA ALA A 287 -5.95 -24.14 1.00
C ALA A 287 -6.80 -25.33 1.48
N ALA A 288 -7.75 -25.81 0.67
CA ALA A 288 -8.61 -26.95 1.00
C ALA A 288 -7.84 -28.27 1.07
N GLU A 289 -6.80 -28.45 0.24
CA GLU A 289 -5.90 -29.59 0.33
C GLU A 289 -5.07 -29.55 1.62
N ARG A 290 -4.59 -28.35 1.99
CA ARG A 290 -3.75 -28.13 3.18
C ARG A 290 -4.52 -28.20 4.50
N ALA A 291 -5.84 -28.08 4.47
CA ALA A 291 -6.71 -28.18 5.64
C ALA A 291 -7.03 -29.62 6.10
N ARG A 292 -6.63 -30.64 5.32
CA ARG A 292 -6.84 -32.07 5.62
C ARG A 292 -5.64 -32.67 6.38
#